data_AF-A0A8S2R2X3-F1
#
_entry.id   AF-A0A8S2R2X3-F1
#
_cell.length_a   1.000
_cell.length_b   1.000
_cell.length_c   1.000
_cell.angle_alpha   90.00
_cell.angle_beta   90.00
_cell.angle_gamma   90.00
#
_symmetry.space_group_name_H-M   'P 1'
#
loop_
_entity.id
_entity.type
_entity.pdbx_description
1 polymer ?
#
loop_
_entity_poly.entity_id
_entity_poly.type
_entity_poly.pdbx_seq_one_letter_code
_entity_poly.pdbx_strand_id
1 'polypeptide(L)'
;MLTFYNENSIIMGNGQTGGEKKADGQHQEDVTIKKTLQLGEFNRRKSNENLIFFAGTDKARVITEILEERGWSRTRDHSITNFTMKWCLANQVDWSQFQEGKQLINNIPGQLAFSDKINLWYTIKDYLHNRRTSDGNHIQNFLPMTFVLDDEREVGEFLRSYKKHNRTWICKPRYSYAGRGIFVISVNSDLNAIFKFQIGNGNRIQYQPRLPGYLMQEYISRPLLIKGRKFDIRVHWLVAWTKPLLVFYNHNASAVRLSLNLYREFDFDRATHLTNLSVQENHYRYSFSQEATGMTISQLNHYFNRCFRPFHPKMCQDWVMTVMQVS
;
A
#
# COMPACT_ATOMS: atom_id res chain seq x y z
N MET A 1 -0.87 -6.94 1.29
CA MET A 1 -2.08 -7.30 0.51
C MET A 1 -1.88 -6.80 -0.93
N LEU A 2 -1.32 -7.66 -1.79
CA LEU A 2 -1.18 -7.39 -3.22
C LEU A 2 -2.59 -7.26 -3.81
N THR A 3 -2.95 -6.07 -4.28
CA THR A 3 -4.18 -5.85 -5.03
C THR A 3 -3.75 -5.68 -6.47
N PHE A 4 -3.91 -6.71 -7.30
CA PHE A 4 -3.69 -6.57 -8.74
C PHE A 4 -4.79 -5.67 -9.29
N TYR A 5 -4.37 -4.56 -9.90
CA TYR A 5 -5.21 -3.72 -10.74
C TYR A 5 -5.16 -4.30 -12.15
N ASN A 6 -6.33 -4.45 -12.77
CA ASN A 6 -6.47 -4.99 -14.12
C ASN A 6 -5.91 -3.96 -15.12
N GLU A 7 -4.93 -4.34 -15.95
CA GLU A 7 -4.28 -3.46 -16.94
C GLU A 7 -5.19 -3.11 -18.14
N ASN A 8 -6.39 -3.65 -18.22
CA ASN A 8 -7.26 -3.52 -19.40
C ASN A 8 -8.08 -2.21 -19.50
N SER A 9 -7.77 -1.18 -18.71
CA SER A 9 -8.48 0.11 -18.78
C SER A 9 -7.60 1.30 -19.22
N ILE A 10 -6.45 1.04 -19.84
CA ILE A 10 -5.74 2.08 -20.60
C ILE A 10 -5.71 1.64 -22.07
N ILE A 11 -6.73 2.07 -22.81
CA ILE A 11 -6.77 1.95 -24.26
C ILE A 11 -5.70 2.91 -24.81
N MET A 12 -4.54 2.39 -25.20
CA MET A 12 -3.53 3.14 -25.96
C MET A 12 -3.74 2.86 -27.43
N GLY A 13 -4.15 3.89 -28.18
CA GLY A 13 -4.26 3.86 -29.63
C GLY A 13 -2.90 3.65 -30.31
N ASN A 14 -2.93 2.85 -31.37
CA ASN A 14 -1.79 2.54 -32.23
C ASN A 14 -1.21 3.80 -32.90
N GLY A 15 0.12 3.95 -32.81
CA GLY A 15 0.92 4.86 -33.63
C GLY A 15 2.18 4.13 -34.10
N GLN A 16 2.29 3.89 -35.41
CA GLN A 16 3.47 3.35 -36.08
C GLN A 16 4.62 4.37 -36.13
N THR A 17 5.84 3.82 -36.29
CA THR A 17 7.14 4.33 -36.80
C THR A 17 8.22 3.88 -35.81
N GLY A 18 9.42 3.43 -36.17
CA GLY A 18 10.20 3.30 -37.40
C GLY A 18 11.57 2.82 -36.88
N GLY A 19 12.22 1.88 -37.57
CA GLY A 19 13.41 1.22 -37.06
C GLY A 19 14.66 2.11 -37.04
N GLU A 20 15.57 1.84 -36.11
CA GLU A 20 17.02 1.91 -36.33
C GLU A 20 17.81 1.19 -35.22
N LYS A 21 18.88 0.52 -35.64
CA LYS A 21 19.75 -0.38 -34.87
C LYS A 21 20.75 0.41 -34.00
N LYS A 22 21.06 -0.06 -32.79
CA LYS A 22 22.43 -0.08 -32.23
C LYS A 22 22.65 -1.30 -31.34
N ALA A 23 23.63 -2.11 -31.75
CA ALA A 23 24.20 -3.22 -31.01
C ALA A 23 25.14 -2.67 -29.92
N ASP A 24 24.99 -3.20 -28.71
CA ASP A 24 26.01 -3.28 -27.63
C ASP A 24 25.40 -3.76 -26.28
N GLY A 25 24.10 -4.11 -26.23
CA GLY A 25 23.44 -4.71 -25.06
C GLY A 25 23.44 -6.24 -25.00
N GLN A 26 23.84 -6.93 -26.08
CA GLN A 26 23.63 -8.38 -26.22
C GLN A 26 24.43 -9.24 -25.22
N HIS A 27 25.63 -8.80 -24.80
CA HIS A 27 26.44 -9.61 -23.89
C HIS A 27 25.96 -9.62 -22.43
N GLN A 28 25.17 -8.63 -22.00
CA GLN A 28 24.65 -8.57 -20.63
C GLN A 28 23.23 -9.17 -20.52
N GLU A 29 22.45 -9.11 -21.61
CA GLU A 29 21.22 -9.88 -21.78
C GLU A 29 21.50 -11.38 -21.88
N ASP A 30 22.53 -11.80 -22.62
CA ASP A 30 22.88 -13.23 -22.76
C ASP A 30 23.29 -13.90 -21.43
N VAL A 31 23.95 -13.16 -20.53
CA VAL A 31 24.32 -13.67 -19.19
C VAL A 31 23.10 -13.77 -18.28
N THR A 32 22.15 -12.85 -18.42
CA THR A 32 20.88 -12.86 -17.67
C THR A 32 19.93 -13.95 -18.19
N ILE A 33 19.89 -14.18 -19.49
CA ILE A 33 19.15 -15.27 -20.14
C ILE A 33 19.78 -16.62 -19.76
N LYS A 34 21.13 -16.75 -19.75
CA LYS A 34 21.80 -17.98 -19.30
C LYS A 34 21.58 -18.29 -17.82
N LYS A 35 21.52 -17.29 -16.94
CA LYS A 35 21.13 -17.48 -15.52
C LYS A 35 19.65 -17.85 -15.36
N THR A 36 18.77 -17.26 -16.16
CA THR A 36 17.34 -17.61 -16.20
C THR A 36 17.12 -19.03 -16.74
N LEU A 37 17.92 -19.45 -17.72
CA LEU A 37 17.94 -20.82 -18.24
C LEU A 37 18.50 -21.81 -17.21
N GLN A 38 19.53 -21.45 -16.45
CA GLN A 38 20.02 -22.30 -15.33
C GLN A 38 19.00 -22.43 -14.19
N LEU A 39 18.22 -21.39 -13.89
CA LEU A 39 17.06 -21.47 -12.99
C LEU A 39 15.93 -22.34 -13.58
N GLY A 40 15.72 -22.28 -14.90
CA GLY A 40 14.86 -23.21 -15.64
C GLY A 40 15.36 -24.66 -15.62
N GLU A 41 16.67 -24.88 -15.57
CA GLU A 41 17.30 -26.20 -15.45
C GLU A 41 17.24 -26.77 -14.03
N PHE A 42 17.21 -25.92 -13.00
CA PHE A 42 16.93 -26.37 -11.62
C PHE A 42 15.51 -26.98 -11.52
N ASN A 43 14.56 -26.46 -12.30
CA ASN A 43 13.20 -27.01 -12.41
C ASN A 43 13.10 -28.26 -13.30
N ARG A 44 14.06 -28.53 -14.18
CA ARG A 44 14.07 -29.78 -14.99
C ARG A 44 14.58 -31.00 -14.23
N ARG A 45 15.24 -30.84 -13.08
CA ARG A 45 15.81 -31.96 -12.30
C ARG A 45 14.87 -32.58 -11.25
N LYS A 46 13.60 -32.16 -11.18
CA LYS A 46 12.54 -32.85 -10.40
C LYS A 46 11.34 -33.20 -11.29
N SER A 47 11.56 -34.00 -12.34
CA SER A 47 10.51 -34.43 -13.26
C SER A 47 9.59 -35.55 -12.71
N ASN A 48 9.26 -35.54 -11.41
CA ASN A 48 8.35 -36.53 -10.81
C ASN A 48 7.52 -36.03 -9.61
N GLU A 49 7.63 -34.76 -9.19
CA GLU A 49 6.75 -34.21 -8.15
C GLU A 49 5.56 -33.51 -8.83
N ASN A 50 4.35 -34.05 -8.64
CA ASN A 50 3.13 -33.37 -9.06
C ASN A 50 2.99 -32.07 -8.27
N LEU A 51 3.24 -30.93 -8.91
CA LEU A 51 3.17 -29.62 -8.26
C LEU A 51 1.71 -29.21 -8.12
N ILE A 52 1.22 -29.15 -6.89
CA ILE A 52 -0.19 -28.87 -6.60
C ILE A 52 -0.31 -27.46 -6.04
N PHE A 53 -1.27 -26.69 -6.55
CA PHE A 53 -1.61 -25.40 -5.97
C PHE A 53 -3.10 -25.21 -5.71
N PHE A 54 -3.40 -24.45 -4.67
CA PHE A 54 -4.74 -23.93 -4.38
C PHE A 54 -4.78 -22.43 -4.66
N ALA A 55 -5.83 -21.97 -5.34
CA ALA A 55 -6.08 -20.56 -5.60
C ALA A 55 -7.54 -20.22 -5.24
N GLY A 56 -7.72 -19.66 -4.04
CA GLY A 56 -9.02 -19.52 -3.37
C GLY A 56 -9.72 -18.16 -3.51
N THR A 57 -9.23 -17.28 -4.37
CA THR A 57 -9.82 -15.95 -4.56
C THR A 57 -9.96 -15.64 -6.03
N ASP A 58 -11.01 -14.92 -6.42
CA ASP A 58 -11.19 -14.45 -7.81
C ASP A 58 -10.03 -13.55 -8.27
N LYS A 59 -9.35 -12.91 -7.32
CA LYS A 59 -8.14 -12.11 -7.53
C LYS A 59 -6.90 -12.93 -7.87
N ALA A 60 -6.97 -14.26 -7.86
CA ALA A 60 -5.88 -15.16 -8.19
C ALA A 60 -5.86 -15.58 -9.67
N ARG A 61 -6.71 -15.00 -10.53
CA ARG A 61 -6.81 -15.36 -11.96
C ARG A 61 -5.45 -15.39 -12.66
N VAL A 62 -4.69 -14.29 -12.59
CA VAL A 62 -3.37 -14.18 -13.24
C VAL A 62 -2.40 -15.24 -12.75
N ILE A 63 -2.33 -15.48 -11.43
CA ILE A 63 -1.47 -16.52 -10.86
C ILE A 63 -1.94 -17.92 -11.29
N THR A 64 -3.24 -18.13 -11.36
CA THR A 64 -3.83 -19.40 -11.80
C THR A 64 -3.42 -19.73 -13.22
N GLU A 65 -3.65 -18.80 -14.15
CA GLU A 65 -3.30 -18.94 -15.58
C GLU A 65 -1.80 -19.27 -15.73
N ILE A 66 -0.95 -18.48 -15.08
CA ILE A 66 0.50 -18.65 -15.12
C ILE A 66 0.98 -20.00 -14.55
N LEU A 67 0.35 -20.51 -13.49
CA LEU A 67 0.74 -21.79 -12.88
C LEU A 67 0.24 -22.98 -13.70
N GLU A 68 -0.98 -22.91 -14.23
CA GLU A 68 -1.55 -23.93 -15.13
C GLU A 68 -0.74 -24.02 -16.43
N GLU A 69 -0.34 -22.89 -17.03
CA GLU A 69 0.56 -22.85 -18.19
C GLU A 69 1.94 -23.48 -17.92
N ARG A 70 2.37 -23.50 -16.65
CA ARG A 70 3.61 -24.13 -16.20
C ARG A 70 3.44 -25.59 -15.79
N GLY A 71 2.26 -26.17 -16.02
CA GLY A 71 1.96 -27.58 -15.74
C GLY A 71 1.68 -27.87 -14.26
N TRP A 72 1.36 -26.87 -13.45
CA TRP A 72 0.93 -27.10 -12.07
C TRP A 72 -0.53 -27.53 -12.03
N SER A 73 -0.84 -28.50 -11.16
CA SER A 73 -2.18 -29.02 -10.97
C SER A 73 -2.96 -28.15 -9.98
N ARG A 74 -4.02 -27.48 -10.45
CA ARG A 74 -4.91 -26.73 -9.56
C ARG A 74 -5.83 -27.66 -8.78
N THR A 75 -5.93 -27.45 -7.47
CA THR A 75 -6.98 -28.02 -6.63
C THR A 75 -8.00 -26.96 -6.20
N ARG A 76 -9.25 -27.38 -6.02
CA ARG A 76 -10.33 -26.59 -5.40
C ARG A 76 -10.53 -26.92 -3.92
N ASP A 77 -9.87 -27.96 -3.43
CA ASP A 77 -9.94 -28.35 -2.03
C ASP A 77 -9.11 -27.39 -1.17
N HIS A 78 -9.82 -26.57 -0.40
CA HIS A 78 -9.20 -25.63 0.54
C HIS A 78 -8.53 -26.35 1.72
N SER A 79 -8.98 -27.56 2.08
CA SER A 79 -8.47 -28.33 3.21
C SER A 79 -7.18 -29.09 2.90
N ILE A 80 -6.71 -29.04 1.66
CA ILE A 80 -5.50 -29.73 1.24
C ILE A 80 -4.30 -29.36 2.12
N THR A 81 -3.61 -30.39 2.60
CA THR A 81 -2.39 -30.26 3.40
C THR A 81 -1.14 -30.57 2.59
N ASN A 82 -1.25 -31.43 1.57
CA ASN A 82 -0.18 -31.73 0.62
C ASN A 82 -0.28 -30.84 -0.63
N PHE A 83 0.28 -29.64 -0.54
CA PHE A 83 0.36 -28.67 -1.64
C PHE A 83 1.77 -28.12 -1.79
N THR A 84 2.12 -27.68 -2.98
CA THR A 84 3.32 -26.90 -3.26
C THR A 84 3.07 -25.42 -2.99
N MET A 85 1.92 -24.89 -3.41
CA MET A 85 1.56 -23.48 -3.21
C MET A 85 0.10 -23.28 -2.80
N LYS A 86 -0.15 -22.37 -1.85
CA LYS A 86 -1.49 -21.94 -1.45
C LYS A 86 -1.62 -20.44 -1.58
N TRP A 87 -2.46 -20.00 -2.52
CA TRP A 87 -2.86 -18.60 -2.70
C TRP A 87 -4.23 -18.38 -2.08
N CYS A 88 -4.25 -17.79 -0.88
CA CYS A 88 -5.46 -17.61 -0.08
C CYS A 88 -5.43 -16.31 0.74
N LEU A 89 -6.52 -16.03 1.46
CA LEU A 89 -6.58 -14.95 2.44
C LEU A 89 -5.76 -15.31 3.69
N ALA A 90 -5.25 -14.31 4.40
CA ALA A 90 -4.41 -14.56 5.58
C ALA A 90 -5.10 -15.38 6.69
N ASN A 91 -6.42 -15.22 6.86
CA ASN A 91 -7.22 -15.97 7.85
C ASN A 91 -7.54 -17.41 7.42
N GLN A 92 -7.17 -17.81 6.21
CA GLN A 92 -7.34 -19.14 5.65
C GLN A 92 -6.06 -20.00 5.77
N VAL A 93 -5.00 -19.43 6.34
CA VAL A 93 -3.72 -20.11 6.54
C VAL A 93 -3.71 -20.75 7.92
N ASP A 94 -3.59 -22.08 7.96
CA ASP A 94 -3.24 -22.81 9.18
C ASP A 94 -1.71 -22.90 9.29
N TRP A 95 -1.13 -21.97 10.06
CA TRP A 95 0.32 -21.93 10.28
C TRP A 95 0.85 -23.12 11.07
N SER A 96 0.00 -23.85 11.82
CA SER A 96 0.43 -25.02 12.59
C SER A 96 0.77 -26.22 11.70
N GLN A 97 0.20 -26.27 10.50
CA GLN A 97 0.42 -27.34 9.51
C GLN A 97 1.38 -26.95 8.40
N PHE A 98 1.84 -25.69 8.36
CA PHE A 98 2.73 -25.18 7.32
C PHE A 98 4.12 -25.81 7.43
N GLN A 99 4.60 -26.37 6.31
CA GLN A 99 5.94 -26.98 6.24
C GLN A 99 6.92 -26.04 5.51
N GLU A 100 7.73 -25.32 6.30
CA GLU A 100 8.79 -24.45 5.77
C GLU A 100 9.77 -25.23 4.88
N GLY A 101 10.18 -24.61 3.77
CA GLY A 101 11.07 -25.21 2.77
C GLY A 101 10.40 -26.22 1.82
N LYS A 102 9.16 -26.65 2.10
CA LYS A 102 8.38 -27.53 1.22
C LYS A 102 7.17 -26.85 0.59
N GLN A 103 6.59 -25.87 1.28
CA GLN A 103 5.35 -25.22 0.89
C GLN A 103 5.53 -23.72 0.70
N LEU A 104 4.75 -23.15 -0.22
CA LEU A 104 4.68 -21.71 -0.48
C LEU A 104 3.29 -21.17 -0.13
N ILE A 105 3.24 -20.04 0.57
CA ILE A 105 2.00 -19.34 0.91
C ILE A 105 2.18 -17.84 0.62
N ASN A 106 1.14 -17.20 0.07
CA ASN A 106 1.15 -15.78 -0.31
C ASN A 106 0.96 -14.80 0.87
N ASN A 107 1.19 -15.25 2.11
CA ASN A 107 0.99 -14.48 3.33
C ASN A 107 2.20 -14.64 4.25
N ILE A 108 2.38 -13.70 5.17
CA ILE A 108 3.43 -13.76 6.21
C ILE A 108 2.74 -14.02 7.55
N PRO A 109 3.27 -14.93 8.40
CA PRO A 109 2.77 -15.10 9.76
C PRO A 109 2.75 -13.77 10.52
N GLY A 110 1.65 -13.49 11.21
CA GLY A 110 1.52 -12.24 11.98
C GLY A 110 1.37 -10.96 11.14
N GLN A 111 1.04 -11.05 9.84
CA GLN A 111 0.93 -9.87 8.95
C GLN A 111 0.00 -8.75 9.44
N LEU A 112 -0.94 -9.06 10.33
CA LEU A 112 -1.79 -8.06 10.99
C LEU A 112 -0.99 -7.02 11.77
N ALA A 113 0.24 -7.31 12.18
CA ALA A 113 1.13 -6.35 12.83
C ALA A 113 1.38 -5.10 11.98
N PHE A 114 1.35 -5.21 10.64
CA PHE A 114 1.58 -4.08 9.73
C PHE A 114 0.42 -3.80 8.77
N SER A 115 -0.53 -4.74 8.59
CA SER A 115 -1.68 -4.54 7.70
C SER A 115 -2.89 -3.92 8.39
N ASP A 116 -2.97 -3.97 9.72
CA ASP A 116 -4.02 -3.35 10.52
C ASP A 116 -3.54 -1.99 11.06
N LYS A 117 -4.37 -0.95 10.96
CA LYS A 117 -3.93 0.43 11.26
C LYS A 117 -3.50 0.61 12.73
N ILE A 118 -4.24 0.00 13.64
CA ILE A 118 -3.99 0.10 15.08
C ILE A 118 -2.80 -0.78 15.46
N ASN A 119 -2.73 -2.01 14.97
CA ASN A 119 -1.57 -2.86 15.23
C ASN A 119 -0.28 -2.30 14.62
N LEU A 120 -0.34 -1.63 13.45
CA LEU A 120 0.81 -0.95 12.86
C LEU A 120 1.31 0.16 13.78
N TRP A 121 0.40 0.98 14.33
CA TRP A 121 0.76 2.00 15.30
C TRP A 121 1.45 1.40 16.53
N TYR A 122 0.86 0.37 17.14
CA TYR A 122 1.47 -0.27 18.31
C TYR A 122 2.80 -0.96 17.99
N THR A 123 2.92 -1.60 16.83
CA THR A 123 4.18 -2.23 16.38
C THR A 123 5.28 -1.20 16.21
N ILE A 124 4.97 -0.05 15.62
CA ILE A 124 5.90 1.08 15.49
C ILE A 124 6.25 1.65 16.87
N LYS A 125 5.27 1.88 17.73
CA LYS A 125 5.47 2.44 19.08
C LYS A 125 6.37 1.54 19.92
N ASP A 126 6.16 0.23 19.87
CA ASP A 126 7.00 -0.76 20.53
C ASP A 126 8.42 -0.77 19.96
N TYR A 127 8.56 -0.76 18.62
CA TYR A 127 9.87 -0.67 17.96
C TYR A 127 10.64 0.58 18.41
N LEU A 128 9.99 1.74 18.41
CA LEU A 128 10.61 3.01 18.81
C LEU A 128 10.97 3.07 20.30
N HIS A 129 10.20 2.42 21.15
CA HIS A 129 10.49 2.34 22.59
C HIS A 129 11.69 1.43 22.87
N ASN A 130 11.71 0.26 22.21
CA ASN A 130 12.69 -0.80 22.47
C ASN A 130 13.99 -0.64 21.68
N ARG A 131 14.00 0.16 20.59
CA ARG A 131 15.17 0.34 19.72
C ARG A 131 15.49 1.82 19.53
N ARG A 132 16.47 2.32 20.30
CA ARG A 132 17.10 3.63 20.09
C ARG A 132 18.17 3.54 19.01
N THR A 133 17.78 3.24 17.78
CA THR A 133 18.66 3.23 16.61
C THR A 133 18.56 4.55 15.85
N SER A 134 19.52 4.84 14.97
CA SER A 134 19.42 5.92 13.98
C SER A 134 18.10 5.83 13.20
N ASP A 135 17.70 4.60 12.83
CA ASP A 135 16.47 4.31 12.11
C ASP A 135 15.23 4.71 12.92
N GLY A 136 15.25 4.53 14.24
CA GLY A 136 14.19 4.98 15.14
C GLY A 136 13.98 6.50 15.08
N ASN A 137 15.05 7.29 15.01
CA ASN A 137 14.96 8.75 14.86
C ASN A 137 14.39 9.13 13.49
N HIS A 138 14.79 8.44 12.41
CA HIS A 138 14.21 8.66 11.09
C HIS A 138 12.71 8.35 11.08
N ILE A 139 12.30 7.28 11.75
CA ILE A 139 10.90 6.86 11.84
C ILE A 139 10.05 7.93 12.55
N GLN A 140 10.52 8.44 13.69
CA GLN A 140 9.82 9.49 14.44
C GLN A 140 9.65 10.78 13.63
N ASN A 141 10.62 11.12 12.78
CA ASN A 141 10.56 12.34 11.99
C ASN A 141 9.54 12.29 10.83
N PHE A 142 9.18 11.09 10.34
CA PHE A 142 8.22 10.97 9.24
C PHE A 142 6.79 10.68 9.71
N LEU A 143 6.61 10.11 10.91
CA LEU A 143 5.30 9.66 11.38
C LEU A 143 4.47 10.82 11.93
N PRO A 144 3.26 11.06 11.41
CA PRO A 144 2.36 12.02 12.02
C PRO A 144 1.94 11.56 13.42
N MET A 145 1.72 12.52 14.32
CA MET A 145 1.24 12.25 15.67
C MET A 145 -0.04 11.41 15.62
N THR A 146 -0.11 10.33 16.38
CA THR A 146 -1.17 9.32 16.26
C THR A 146 -1.63 8.87 17.65
N PHE A 147 -2.94 8.67 17.79
CA PHE A 147 -3.60 8.22 19.02
C PHE A 147 -4.69 7.20 18.69
N VAL A 148 -4.75 6.12 19.45
CA VAL A 148 -5.83 5.13 19.38
C VAL A 148 -6.97 5.57 20.30
N LEU A 149 -8.18 5.67 19.76
CA LEU A 149 -9.35 6.19 20.49
C LEU A 149 -10.05 5.15 21.38
N ASP A 150 -9.45 3.95 21.47
CA ASP A 150 -9.85 2.85 22.35
C ASP A 150 -9.11 2.92 23.70
N ASP A 151 -7.89 3.51 23.72
CA ASP A 151 -7.07 3.67 24.92
C ASP A 151 -7.37 5.03 25.57
N GLU A 152 -7.88 5.01 26.81
CA GLU A 152 -8.25 6.21 27.57
C GLU A 152 -7.09 7.20 27.77
N ARG A 153 -5.87 6.69 27.92
CA ARG A 153 -4.68 7.53 28.09
C ARG A 153 -4.36 8.25 26.79
N GLU A 154 -4.40 7.54 25.65
CA GLU A 154 -4.16 8.13 24.33
C GLU A 154 -5.27 9.12 23.96
N VAL A 155 -6.53 8.86 24.34
CA VAL A 155 -7.61 9.85 24.23
C VAL A 155 -7.29 11.11 25.03
N GLY A 156 -6.86 10.97 26.28
CA GLY A 156 -6.46 12.10 27.12
C GLY A 156 -5.29 12.91 26.56
N GLU A 157 -4.33 12.24 25.91
CA GLU A 157 -3.21 12.88 25.20
C GLU A 157 -3.67 13.61 23.93
N PHE A 158 -4.53 12.98 23.14
CA PHE A 158 -5.16 13.59 21.97
C PHE A 158 -5.89 14.88 22.35
N LEU A 159 -6.75 14.85 23.37
CA LEU A 159 -7.51 16.04 23.79
C LEU A 159 -6.60 17.19 24.24
N ARG A 160 -5.51 16.87 24.94
CA ARG A 160 -4.49 17.86 25.32
C ARG A 160 -3.81 18.45 24.09
N SER A 161 -3.44 17.61 23.13
CA SER A 161 -2.81 18.04 21.88
C SER A 161 -3.75 18.89 21.03
N TYR A 162 -5.00 18.48 20.88
CA TYR A 162 -6.05 19.20 20.16
C TYR A 162 -6.30 20.61 20.72
N LYS A 163 -6.36 20.74 22.05
CA LYS A 163 -6.54 22.05 22.72
C LYS A 163 -5.30 22.95 22.60
N LYS A 164 -4.09 22.37 22.65
CA LYS A 164 -2.84 23.12 22.66
C LYS A 164 -2.39 23.57 21.26
N HIS A 165 -2.75 22.80 20.24
CA HIS A 165 -2.22 22.98 18.89
C HIS A 165 -3.34 23.21 17.88
N ASN A 166 -3.19 24.25 17.07
CA ASN A 166 -4.06 24.55 15.93
C ASN A 166 -3.74 23.60 14.76
N ARG A 167 -3.99 22.30 14.97
CA ARG A 167 -3.73 21.20 14.03
C ARG A 167 -5.03 20.59 13.51
N THR A 168 -5.01 20.23 12.24
CA THR A 168 -6.05 19.42 11.61
C THR A 168 -5.75 17.95 11.85
N TRP A 169 -6.79 17.15 12.08
CA TRP A 169 -6.69 15.72 12.37
C TRP A 169 -7.49 14.91 11.36
N ILE A 170 -7.12 13.65 11.18
CA ILE A 170 -7.84 12.68 10.35
C ILE A 170 -8.15 11.44 11.18
N CYS A 171 -9.43 11.12 11.27
CA CYS A 171 -9.92 9.97 11.98
C CYS A 171 -10.12 8.79 11.02
N LYS A 172 -9.57 7.63 11.37
CA LYS A 172 -9.50 6.45 10.50
C LYS A 172 -10.05 5.22 11.23
N PRO A 173 -11.09 4.56 10.71
CA PRO A 173 -11.58 3.31 11.29
C PRO A 173 -10.61 2.15 11.03
N ARG A 174 -10.47 1.28 12.02
CA ARG A 174 -9.60 0.10 12.03
C ARG A 174 -9.92 -0.84 10.87
N TYR A 175 -11.12 -1.42 10.88
CA TYR A 175 -11.57 -2.46 9.94
C TYR A 175 -12.22 -1.92 8.66
N SER A 176 -11.84 -0.71 8.24
CA SER A 176 -12.36 -0.10 7.02
C SER A 176 -11.28 0.09 5.96
N TYR A 177 -11.71 0.10 4.70
CA TYR A 177 -10.90 0.30 3.51
C TYR A 177 -11.61 1.24 2.53
N ALA A 178 -10.95 1.58 1.42
CA ALA A 178 -11.55 2.40 0.35
C ALA A 178 -12.02 3.80 0.82
N GLY A 179 -11.36 4.35 1.85
CA GLY A 179 -11.71 5.68 2.39
C GLY A 179 -13.03 5.72 3.17
N ARG A 180 -13.71 4.59 3.38
CA ARG A 180 -15.00 4.55 4.09
C ARG A 180 -14.82 4.88 5.57
N GLY A 181 -15.71 5.74 6.10
CA GLY A 181 -15.67 6.19 7.50
C GLY A 181 -14.49 7.11 7.86
N ILE A 182 -13.65 7.51 6.90
CA ILE A 182 -12.58 8.50 7.15
C ILE A 182 -13.18 9.90 7.11
N PHE A 183 -12.90 10.69 8.14
CA PHE A 183 -13.26 12.10 8.23
C PHE A 183 -12.10 12.93 8.75
N VAL A 184 -12.09 14.21 8.37
CA VAL A 184 -11.11 15.21 8.79
C VAL A 184 -11.75 16.11 9.83
N ILE A 185 -10.98 16.47 10.87
CA ILE A 185 -11.39 17.32 11.97
C ILE A 185 -10.50 18.56 11.93
N SER A 186 -11.09 19.72 11.64
CA SER A 186 -10.41 21.01 11.70
C SER A 186 -10.32 21.51 13.14
N VAL A 187 -9.46 22.51 13.39
CA VAL A 187 -9.12 23.01 14.73
C VAL A 187 -10.33 23.44 15.59
N ASN A 188 -11.41 23.88 14.95
CA ASN A 188 -12.59 24.40 15.64
C ASN A 188 -13.78 23.44 15.58
N SER A 189 -13.55 22.19 15.22
CA SER A 189 -14.62 21.19 15.17
C SER A 189 -15.12 20.85 16.58
N ASP A 190 -16.43 20.72 16.74
CA ASP A 190 -17.02 20.18 17.97
C ASP A 190 -16.81 18.67 18.04
N LEU A 191 -15.74 18.26 18.75
CA LEU A 191 -15.39 16.86 18.96
C LEU A 191 -16.52 16.07 19.62
N ASN A 192 -17.29 16.68 20.53
CA ASN A 192 -18.36 16.00 21.23
C ASN A 192 -19.52 15.70 20.27
N ALA A 193 -19.87 16.65 19.41
CA ALA A 193 -20.88 16.43 18.38
C ALA A 193 -20.43 15.33 17.39
N ILE A 194 -19.17 15.38 16.96
CA ILE A 194 -18.62 14.39 16.02
C ILE A 194 -18.62 12.99 16.63
N PHE A 195 -18.12 12.81 17.85
CA PHE A 195 -18.07 11.48 18.46
C PHE A 195 -19.46 10.93 18.79
N LYS A 196 -20.40 11.78 19.25
CA LYS A 196 -21.80 11.37 19.43
C LYS A 196 -22.43 10.89 18.12
N PHE A 197 -22.24 11.63 17.03
CA PHE A 197 -22.77 11.25 15.72
C PHE A 197 -22.23 9.89 15.25
N GLN A 198 -20.94 9.63 15.46
CA GLN A 198 -20.29 8.40 14.99
C GLN A 198 -20.66 7.15 15.82
N ILE A 199 -20.99 7.30 17.11
CA ILE A 199 -21.38 6.18 18.00
C ILE A 199 -22.87 5.82 17.84
N GLY A 200 -23.67 6.71 17.28
CA GLY A 200 -25.13 6.56 17.16
C GLY A 200 -25.86 6.83 18.49
N ASN A 201 -27.18 7.01 18.43
CA ASN A 201 -28.05 7.31 19.59
C ASN A 201 -28.23 6.12 20.58
N GLY A 202 -27.25 5.20 20.66
CA GLY A 202 -27.26 4.08 21.60
C GLY A 202 -26.81 4.52 22.99
N ASN A 203 -27.76 4.53 23.93
CA ASN A 203 -27.62 4.61 25.40
C ASN A 203 -26.32 5.19 25.99
N ARG A 204 -26.45 6.43 26.52
CA ARG A 204 -25.70 7.03 27.65
C ARG A 204 -24.26 6.53 27.83
N ILE A 205 -23.33 6.97 26.98
CA ILE A 205 -21.91 6.97 27.35
C ILE A 205 -21.66 8.19 28.24
N GLN A 206 -21.34 7.93 29.51
CA GLN A 206 -20.85 8.91 30.47
C GLN A 206 -19.61 9.62 29.88
N TYR A 207 -19.73 10.93 29.63
CA TYR A 207 -18.70 11.98 29.62
C TYR A 207 -17.32 11.75 28.96
N GLN A 208 -17.05 10.61 28.31
CA GLN A 208 -15.75 10.29 27.77
C GLN A 208 -15.77 10.23 26.24
N PRO A 209 -14.96 11.05 25.56
CA PRO A 209 -14.91 11.11 24.11
C PRO A 209 -14.08 9.93 23.57
N ARG A 210 -14.62 8.72 23.66
CA ARG A 210 -14.02 7.49 23.09
C ARG A 210 -14.72 7.14 21.78
N LEU A 211 -13.96 6.62 20.83
CA LEU A 211 -14.51 6.12 19.58
C LEU A 211 -13.88 4.75 19.26
N PRO A 212 -14.45 3.66 19.80
CA PRO A 212 -13.87 2.32 19.68
C PRO A 212 -13.63 1.90 18.22
N GLY A 213 -12.48 1.30 17.94
CA GLY A 213 -12.04 0.89 16.62
C GLY A 213 -11.54 2.05 15.74
N TYR A 214 -11.23 3.22 16.28
CA TYR A 214 -10.70 4.34 15.51
C TYR A 214 -9.32 4.79 15.96
N LEU A 215 -8.57 5.32 14.98
CA LEU A 215 -7.28 5.94 15.17
C LEU A 215 -7.36 7.39 14.72
N MET A 216 -6.94 8.29 15.59
CA MET A 216 -6.79 9.72 15.32
C MET A 216 -5.35 10.00 14.92
N GLN A 217 -5.14 10.67 13.80
CA GLN A 217 -3.81 10.99 13.30
C GLN A 217 -3.74 12.44 12.87
N GLU A 218 -2.62 13.11 13.13
CA GLU A 218 -2.37 14.45 12.62
C GLU A 218 -2.44 14.44 11.09
N TYR A 219 -3.23 15.36 10.56
CA TYR A 219 -3.39 15.50 9.12
C TYR A 219 -2.21 16.26 8.53
N ILE A 220 -1.62 15.71 7.48
CA ILE A 220 -0.56 16.39 6.71
C ILE A 220 -1.23 17.51 5.90
N SER A 221 -1.30 18.71 6.48
CA SER A 221 -1.99 19.88 5.90
C SER A 221 -1.19 20.59 4.81
N ARG A 222 0.13 20.37 4.74
CA ARG A 222 1.02 20.88 3.69
C ARG A 222 1.62 19.74 2.86
N PRO A 223 0.79 18.95 2.14
CA PRO A 223 1.31 17.87 1.30
C PRO A 223 2.04 18.45 0.09
N LEU A 224 2.97 17.68 -0.47
CA LEU A 224 3.46 17.95 -1.81
C LEU A 224 2.30 17.80 -2.80
N LEU A 225 2.23 18.71 -3.77
CA LEU A 225 1.15 18.75 -4.76
C LEU A 225 1.70 18.52 -6.17
N ILE A 226 0.96 17.77 -6.98
CA ILE A 226 1.20 17.65 -8.42
C ILE A 226 0.15 18.50 -9.13
N LYS A 227 0.60 19.58 -9.79
CA LYS A 227 -0.29 20.55 -10.43
C LYS A 227 -1.41 21.05 -9.49
N GLY A 228 -1.08 21.32 -8.24
CA GLY A 228 -2.02 21.80 -7.21
C GLY A 228 -2.95 20.72 -6.64
N ARG A 229 -2.81 19.44 -7.01
CA ARG A 229 -3.66 18.34 -6.54
C ARG A 229 -2.91 17.44 -5.55
N LYS A 230 -3.63 16.94 -4.56
CA LYS A 230 -3.08 16.02 -3.54
C LYS A 230 -2.85 14.65 -4.17
N PHE A 231 -1.83 13.95 -3.72
CA PHE A 231 -1.59 12.58 -4.14
C PHE A 231 -1.07 11.70 -3.01
N ASP A 232 -1.17 10.39 -3.21
CA ASP A 232 -0.40 9.38 -2.47
C ASP A 232 0.29 8.43 -3.45
N ILE A 233 1.30 7.70 -2.96
CA ILE A 233 2.00 6.69 -3.77
C ILE A 233 1.65 5.31 -3.23
N ARG A 234 1.11 4.46 -4.10
CA ARG A 234 0.94 3.03 -3.86
C ARG A 234 2.18 2.28 -4.32
N VAL A 235 2.93 1.78 -3.34
CA VAL A 235 4.15 0.99 -3.55
C VAL A 235 3.81 -0.50 -3.48
N HIS A 236 4.35 -1.28 -4.41
CA HIS A 236 4.24 -2.74 -4.43
C HIS A 236 5.59 -3.38 -4.11
N TRP A 237 5.63 -4.05 -2.96
CA TRP A 237 6.74 -4.88 -2.52
C TRP A 237 6.33 -6.35 -2.47
N LEU A 238 7.27 -7.22 -2.85
CA LEU A 238 7.19 -8.66 -2.63
C LEU A 238 8.28 -9.04 -1.61
N VAL A 239 7.87 -9.45 -0.41
CA VAL A 239 8.77 -10.05 0.57
C VAL A 239 8.90 -11.53 0.20
N ALA A 240 9.99 -11.88 -0.47
CA ALA A 240 10.28 -13.25 -0.89
C ALA A 240 10.85 -14.10 0.24
N TRP A 241 11.57 -13.47 1.16
CA TRP A 241 12.14 -14.12 2.33
C TRP A 241 12.22 -13.15 3.51
N THR A 242 12.06 -13.66 4.73
CA THR A 242 12.11 -12.84 5.95
C THR A 242 13.43 -13.01 6.72
N LYS A 243 14.19 -14.09 6.47
CA LYS A 243 15.44 -14.40 7.19
C LYS A 243 16.45 -15.16 6.31
N PRO A 244 17.43 -14.46 5.67
CA PRO A 244 17.57 -13.02 5.56
C PRO A 244 16.38 -12.35 4.85
N LEU A 245 16.19 -11.07 5.14
CA LEU A 245 15.16 -10.28 4.50
C LEU A 245 15.50 -10.08 3.01
N LEU A 246 14.61 -10.54 2.13
CA LEU A 246 14.70 -10.33 0.68
C LEU A 246 13.38 -9.70 0.20
N VAL A 247 13.47 -8.46 -0.28
CA VAL A 247 12.31 -7.68 -0.73
C VAL A 247 12.54 -7.21 -2.17
N PHE A 248 11.60 -7.50 -3.05
CA PHE A 248 11.57 -6.97 -4.41
C PHE A 248 10.64 -5.78 -4.49
N TYR A 249 11.13 -4.66 -5.03
CA TYR A 249 10.33 -3.51 -5.36
C TYR A 249 9.92 -3.53 -6.84
N ASN A 250 8.62 -3.50 -7.10
CA ASN A 250 8.08 -3.42 -8.44
C ASN A 250 7.54 -2.00 -8.72
N HIS A 251 8.38 -1.18 -9.35
CA HIS A 251 8.00 0.18 -9.75
C HIS A 251 6.95 0.20 -10.85
N ASN A 252 6.90 -0.81 -11.73
CA ASN A 252 5.91 -0.91 -12.82
C ASN A 252 4.50 -1.18 -12.30
N ALA A 253 4.38 -2.01 -11.25
CA ALA A 253 3.11 -2.23 -10.58
C ALA A 253 2.71 -1.05 -9.67
N SER A 254 3.67 -0.23 -9.26
CA SER A 254 3.45 0.90 -8.35
C SER A 254 2.87 2.12 -9.09
N ALA A 255 2.07 2.92 -8.40
CA ALA A 255 1.38 4.04 -9.02
C ALA A 255 1.13 5.18 -8.04
N VAL A 256 1.03 6.38 -8.58
CA VAL A 256 0.57 7.59 -7.91
C VAL A 256 -0.94 7.68 -8.06
N ARG A 257 -1.63 8.00 -6.97
CA ARG A 257 -3.09 8.22 -6.95
C ARG A 257 -3.35 9.67 -6.61
N LEU A 258 -3.98 10.40 -7.52
CA LEU A 258 -4.24 11.83 -7.41
C LEU A 258 -5.71 12.11 -7.10
N SER A 259 -5.94 13.19 -6.35
CA SER A 259 -7.26 13.79 -6.25
C SER A 259 -7.65 14.45 -7.58
N LEU A 260 -8.95 14.51 -7.88
CA LEU A 260 -9.48 15.32 -8.99
C LEU A 260 -9.51 16.80 -8.63
N ASN A 261 -9.84 17.13 -7.39
CA ASN A 261 -9.89 18.51 -6.90
C ASN A 261 -8.49 19.09 -6.67
N LEU A 262 -8.39 20.40 -6.86
CA LEU A 262 -7.28 21.20 -6.37
C LEU A 262 -7.30 21.18 -4.84
N TYR A 263 -6.13 20.98 -4.24
CA TYR A 263 -6.00 20.89 -2.81
C TYR A 263 -6.24 22.25 -2.15
N ARG A 264 -7.15 22.26 -1.18
CA ARG A 264 -7.37 23.37 -0.24
C ARG A 264 -7.50 22.76 1.15
N GLU A 265 -6.77 23.31 2.12
CA GLU A 265 -6.73 22.75 3.48
C GLU A 265 -8.10 22.73 4.16
N PHE A 266 -8.90 23.79 3.97
CA PHE A 266 -10.20 23.99 4.60
C PHE A 266 -11.39 23.63 3.71
N ASP A 267 -11.17 22.74 2.74
CA ASP A 267 -12.27 22.21 1.94
C ASP A 267 -13.09 21.22 2.80
N PHE A 268 -14.41 21.19 2.58
CA PHE A 268 -15.27 20.18 3.20
C PHE A 268 -15.41 18.94 2.30
N ASP A 269 -15.06 19.05 1.02
CA ASP A 269 -15.13 17.94 0.09
C ASP A 269 -14.04 16.89 0.39
N ARG A 270 -14.50 15.69 0.71
CA ARG A 270 -13.64 14.53 0.98
C ARG A 270 -12.78 14.16 -0.24
N ALA A 271 -13.26 14.41 -1.46
CA ALA A 271 -12.51 14.15 -2.69
C ALA A 271 -11.27 15.05 -2.84
N THR A 272 -11.22 16.19 -2.15
CA THR A 272 -10.02 17.05 -2.06
C THR A 272 -8.94 16.43 -1.17
N HIS A 273 -9.34 15.71 -0.13
CA HIS A 273 -8.42 15.22 0.90
C HIS A 273 -8.06 13.73 0.79
N LEU A 274 -8.90 12.92 0.15
CA LEU A 274 -8.77 11.47 0.05
C LEU A 274 -8.53 11.03 -1.40
N THR A 275 -7.35 10.49 -1.67
CA THR A 275 -6.87 10.02 -2.98
C THR A 275 -7.29 8.57 -3.28
N ASN A 276 -8.12 7.97 -2.44
CA ASN A 276 -8.67 6.63 -2.67
C ASN A 276 -9.52 6.63 -3.94
N LEU A 277 -9.28 5.67 -4.84
CA LEU A 277 -10.03 5.59 -6.09
C LEU A 277 -11.53 5.53 -5.87
N SER A 278 -12.00 4.72 -4.93
CA SER A 278 -13.42 4.66 -4.53
C SER A 278 -14.03 5.99 -4.08
N VAL A 279 -13.22 6.93 -3.57
CA VAL A 279 -13.70 8.29 -3.25
C VAL A 279 -13.72 9.13 -4.53
N GLN A 280 -12.69 9.02 -5.37
CA GLN A 280 -12.59 9.74 -6.63
C GLN A 280 -13.62 9.28 -7.67
N GLU A 281 -14.00 8.01 -7.69
CA GLU A 281 -15.04 7.42 -8.57
C GLU A 281 -16.41 8.06 -8.37
N ASN A 282 -16.70 8.49 -7.14
CA ASN A 282 -17.95 9.18 -6.80
C ASN A 282 -17.92 10.67 -7.16
N HIS A 283 -16.79 11.20 -7.61
CA HIS A 283 -16.68 12.60 -7.99
C HIS A 283 -17.34 12.84 -9.35
N TYR A 284 -18.10 13.93 -9.49
CA TYR A 284 -18.89 14.23 -10.70
C TYR A 284 -18.08 14.30 -12.01
N ARG A 285 -16.77 14.59 -11.93
CA ARG A 285 -15.86 14.65 -13.08
C ARG A 285 -15.18 13.33 -13.42
N TYR A 286 -15.35 12.29 -12.61
CA TYR A 286 -14.55 11.07 -12.74
C TYR A 286 -14.69 10.44 -14.12
N SER A 287 -15.91 10.31 -14.65
CA SER A 287 -16.18 9.71 -15.97
C SER A 287 -15.37 10.34 -17.11
N PHE A 288 -15.09 11.64 -17.05
CA PHE A 288 -14.35 12.39 -18.07
C PHE A 288 -12.88 12.65 -17.70
N SER A 289 -12.40 12.18 -16.55
CA SER A 289 -11.08 12.52 -16.02
C SER A 289 -10.41 11.35 -15.27
N GLN A 290 -10.79 10.11 -15.59
CA GLN A 290 -10.26 8.91 -14.93
C GLN A 290 -8.73 8.86 -15.00
N GLU A 291 -8.16 9.09 -16.19
CA GLU A 291 -6.71 9.11 -16.42
C GLU A 291 -5.98 10.16 -15.57
N ALA A 292 -6.66 11.25 -15.20
CA ALA A 292 -6.08 12.30 -14.36
C ALA A 292 -5.92 11.88 -12.89
N THR A 293 -6.51 10.76 -12.47
CA THR A 293 -6.43 10.23 -11.09
C THR A 293 -5.22 9.32 -10.87
N GLY A 294 -4.47 8.98 -11.92
CA GLY A 294 -3.33 8.06 -11.85
C GLY A 294 -2.10 8.60 -12.55
N MET A 295 -0.91 8.25 -12.03
CA MET A 295 0.34 8.33 -12.78
C MET A 295 1.21 7.11 -12.47
N THR A 296 1.99 6.64 -13.44
CA THR A 296 3.03 5.64 -13.19
C THR A 296 4.21 6.24 -12.43
N ILE A 297 5.04 5.41 -11.81
CA ILE A 297 6.28 5.88 -11.16
C ILE A 297 7.22 6.53 -12.17
N SER A 298 7.29 6.03 -13.41
CA SER A 298 8.09 6.64 -14.49
C SER A 298 7.58 8.03 -14.88
N GLN A 299 6.25 8.22 -14.96
CA GLN A 299 5.65 9.53 -15.19
C GLN A 299 5.92 10.50 -14.03
N LEU A 300 5.87 10.01 -12.79
CA LEU A 300 6.25 10.80 -11.61
C LEU A 300 7.73 11.22 -11.68
N ASN A 301 8.62 10.30 -12.03
CA ASN A 301 10.05 10.59 -12.18
C ASN A 301 10.30 11.65 -13.26
N HIS A 302 9.62 11.55 -14.40
CA HIS A 302 9.70 12.57 -15.45
C HIS A 302 9.19 13.93 -14.95
N TYR A 303 8.07 13.97 -14.23
CA TYR A 303 7.53 15.19 -13.64
C TYR A 303 8.51 15.83 -12.64
N PHE A 304 9.14 15.03 -11.77
CA PHE A 304 10.13 15.52 -10.81
C PHE A 304 11.38 16.08 -11.49
N ASN A 305 11.90 15.39 -12.51
CA ASN A 305 13.02 15.87 -13.31
C ASN A 305 12.73 17.21 -13.98
N ARG A 306 11.52 17.40 -14.48
CA ARG A 306 11.15 18.63 -15.18
C ARG A 306 10.84 19.79 -14.23
N CYS A 307 10.14 19.51 -13.13
CA CYS A 307 9.54 20.55 -12.29
C CYS A 307 10.31 20.85 -11.00
N PHE A 308 11.11 19.91 -10.49
CA PHE A 308 11.79 20.05 -9.19
C PHE A 308 13.31 20.02 -9.33
N ARG A 309 13.86 19.12 -10.15
CA ARG A 309 15.32 18.99 -10.31
C ARG A 309 16.05 20.29 -10.67
N PRO A 310 15.53 21.20 -11.52
CA PRO A 310 16.18 22.48 -11.79
C PRO A 310 16.43 23.34 -10.55
N PHE A 311 15.63 23.15 -9.49
CA PHE A 311 15.74 23.86 -8.22
C PHE A 311 16.45 23.03 -7.12
N HIS A 312 16.80 21.78 -7.40
CA HIS A 312 17.43 20.85 -6.46
C HIS A 312 18.62 20.11 -7.10
N PRO A 313 19.79 20.76 -7.22
CA PRO A 313 20.94 20.23 -7.99
C PRO A 313 21.48 18.88 -7.49
N LYS A 314 21.26 18.55 -6.21
CA LYS A 314 21.67 17.28 -5.60
C LYS A 314 20.71 16.11 -5.90
N MET A 315 19.55 16.37 -6.50
CA MET A 315 18.57 15.32 -6.81
C MET A 315 19.00 14.57 -8.07
N CYS A 316 19.19 13.25 -7.96
CA CYS A 316 19.53 12.41 -9.10
C CYS A 316 18.35 12.27 -10.08
N GLN A 317 18.66 11.89 -11.33
CA GLN A 317 17.66 11.79 -12.39
C GLN A 317 16.61 10.69 -12.14
N ASP A 318 17.00 9.64 -11.44
CA ASP A 318 16.20 8.47 -11.14
C ASP A 318 15.71 8.47 -9.68
N TRP A 319 15.75 9.62 -9.01
CA TRP A 319 15.46 9.75 -7.59
C TRP A 319 14.13 9.10 -7.19
N VAL A 320 13.07 9.29 -7.98
CA VAL A 320 11.76 8.69 -7.70
C VAL A 320 11.79 7.16 -7.82
N MET A 321 12.63 6.62 -8.70
CA MET A 321 12.77 5.18 -8.94
C MET A 321 13.57 4.49 -7.84
N THR A 322 14.48 5.21 -7.19
CA THR A 322 15.43 4.65 -6.21
C THR A 322 15.02 4.91 -4.76
N VAL A 323 14.36 6.04 -4.47
CA VAL A 323 13.99 6.42 -3.08
C VAL A 323 13.03 5.43 -2.40
N MET A 324 12.33 4.60 -3.18
CA MET A 324 11.37 3.59 -2.71
C MET A 324 11.99 2.19 -2.56
N GLN A 325 13.28 2.04 -2.89
CA GLN A 325 14.00 0.78 -2.75
C GLN A 325 14.36 0.55 -1.28
N VAL A 326 14.22 -0.68 -0.81
CA VAL A 326 14.68 -1.09 0.51
C VAL A 326 16.15 -1.49 0.38
N SER A 327 17.02 -0.78 1.09
CA SER A 327 18.48 -1.01 1.11
C SER A 327 18.89 -2.13 2.05
#